data_AF-A0A2E9Z0Y8-F1
#
_entry.id   AF-A0A2E9Z0Y8-F1
#
_cell.length_a   1.000
_cell.length_b   1.000
_cell.length_c   1.000
_cell.angle_alpha   90.00
_cell.angle_beta   90.00
_cell.angle_gamma   90.00
#
_symmetry.space_group_name_H-M   'P 1'
#
loop_
_entity.id
_entity.type
_entity.pdbx_description
1 polymer ?
#
loop_
_entity_poly.entity_id
_entity_poly.type
_entity_poly.pdbx_seq_one_letter_code
_entity_poly.pdbx_strand_id
1 'polypeptide(L)'
;MRSELMEHIWGNRLELTEAHSVSPLGRILNSLLAAPLTRFIIHGRDDQCAPFAMYAGEEIIPGATVADVMEEEFGLDLNEDAIILFEARSAVGTDQTSPEQLGRSIGNIIVSLASFEQKSALLGDGFTDADWAVRSLGNTGDRFGKPSLHIH
;
A
#
# COMPACT_ATOMS: atom_id res chain seq x y z
N MET A 1 -0.19 1.34 8.35
CA MET A 1 -0.15 0.68 7.03
C MET A 1 1.10 1.00 6.21
N ARG A 2 1.26 2.19 5.58
CA ARG A 2 2.45 2.45 4.72
C ARG A 2 3.81 2.35 5.45
N SER A 3 3.91 2.94 6.65
CA SER A 3 5.14 2.82 7.48
C SER A 3 5.42 1.38 7.91
N GLU A 4 4.39 0.60 8.21
CA GLU A 4 4.52 -0.81 8.62
C GLU A 4 4.96 -1.68 7.43
N LEU A 5 4.47 -1.37 6.21
CA LEU A 5 4.89 -2.08 4.99
C LEU A 5 6.39 -1.93 4.76
N MET A 6 6.96 -0.73 4.91
CA MET A 6 8.40 -0.51 4.75
C MET A 6 9.22 -1.29 5.78
N GLU A 7 8.76 -1.39 7.02
CA GLU A 7 9.41 -2.24 8.03
C GLU A 7 9.41 -3.72 7.64
N HIS A 8 8.36 -4.19 6.96
CA HIS A 8 8.30 -5.55 6.44
C HIS A 8 9.21 -5.76 5.23
N ILE A 9 9.30 -4.79 4.32
CA ILE A 9 10.19 -4.82 3.14
C ILE A 9 11.64 -4.89 3.60
N TRP A 10 12.12 -3.87 4.30
CA TRP A 10 13.52 -3.79 4.73
C TRP A 10 13.87 -4.78 5.85
N GLY A 11 12.87 -5.28 6.58
CA GLY A 11 13.04 -6.35 7.55
C GLY A 11 13.26 -7.73 6.92
N ASN A 12 13.25 -7.84 5.58
CA ASN A 12 13.27 -9.09 4.81
C ASN A 12 12.17 -10.07 5.27
N ARG A 13 10.99 -9.50 5.51
CA ARG A 13 9.80 -10.21 6.02
C ARG A 13 8.75 -10.43 4.94
N LEU A 14 9.01 -10.01 3.71
CA LEU A 14 8.12 -10.22 2.57
C LEU A 14 8.64 -11.37 1.72
N GLU A 15 7.77 -12.33 1.46
CA GLU A 15 8.03 -13.44 0.55
C GLU A 15 7.10 -13.32 -0.66
N LEU A 16 7.70 -13.20 -1.84
CA LEU A 16 6.97 -13.31 -3.09
C LEU A 16 6.38 -14.71 -3.20
N THR A 17 5.08 -14.77 -3.49
CA THR A 17 4.38 -16.02 -3.65
C THR A 17 4.07 -16.29 -5.12
N GLU A 18 4.37 -17.52 -5.57
CA GLU A 18 3.98 -18.01 -6.88
C GLU A 18 2.45 -18.00 -7.04
N ALA A 19 1.96 -17.68 -8.24
CA ALA A 19 0.54 -17.57 -8.58
C ALA A 19 -0.30 -18.83 -8.25
N HIS A 20 0.35 -19.96 -8.00
CA HIS A 20 -0.27 -21.27 -7.72
C HIS A 20 -0.38 -21.60 -6.23
N SER A 21 0.10 -20.73 -5.34
CA SER A 21 -0.12 -20.83 -3.89
C SER A 21 -1.45 -20.13 -3.56
N VAL A 22 -2.52 -20.89 -3.74
CA VAL A 22 -3.88 -20.35 -3.85
C VAL A 22 -4.56 -20.15 -2.49
N SER A 23 -4.33 -19.00 -1.84
CA SER A 23 -5.25 -18.58 -0.79
C SER A 23 -6.65 -18.35 -1.37
N PRO A 24 -7.73 -18.67 -0.64
CA PRO A 24 -9.09 -18.41 -1.12
C PRO A 24 -9.33 -16.96 -1.53
N LEU A 25 -8.70 -16.01 -0.82
CA LEU A 25 -8.79 -14.58 -1.12
C LEU A 25 -8.11 -14.24 -2.45
N GLY A 26 -6.86 -14.65 -2.64
CA GLY A 26 -6.11 -14.39 -3.87
C GLY A 26 -6.83 -14.96 -5.10
N ARG A 27 -7.42 -16.15 -5.01
CA ARG A 27 -8.23 -16.76 -6.08
C ARG A 27 -9.42 -15.90 -6.49
N ILE A 28 -10.18 -15.45 -5.51
CA ILE A 28 -11.40 -14.69 -5.76
C ILE A 28 -11.04 -13.33 -6.34
N LEU A 29 -10.07 -12.64 -5.76
CA LEU A 29 -9.61 -11.35 -6.26
C LEU A 29 -9.07 -11.46 -7.69
N ASN A 30 -8.26 -12.46 -8.00
CA ASN A 30 -7.76 -12.70 -9.35
C ASN A 30 -8.87 -13.02 -10.37
N SER A 31 -10.06 -13.44 -9.91
CA SER A 31 -11.22 -13.67 -10.77
C SER A 31 -12.11 -12.43 -10.92
N LEU A 32 -12.08 -11.53 -9.92
CA LEU A 32 -12.91 -10.31 -9.89
C LEU A 32 -12.22 -9.12 -10.53
N LEU A 33 -10.90 -9.03 -10.41
CA LEU A 33 -10.10 -7.91 -10.86
C LEU A 33 -9.62 -8.15 -12.29
N ALA A 34 -9.67 -7.10 -13.11
CA ALA A 34 -9.15 -7.14 -14.48
C ALA A 34 -7.63 -6.87 -14.56
N ALA A 35 -7.07 -6.26 -13.50
CA ALA A 35 -5.65 -5.93 -13.42
C ALA A 35 -4.80 -7.13 -12.98
N PRO A 36 -3.52 -7.21 -13.39
CA PRO A 36 -2.59 -8.22 -12.91
C PRO A 36 -2.47 -8.19 -11.38
N LEU A 37 -2.50 -9.37 -10.72
CA LEU A 37 -2.41 -9.50 -9.27
C LEU A 37 -1.10 -10.18 -8.85
N THR A 38 -0.22 -9.45 -8.17
CA THR A 38 1.01 -9.98 -7.56
C THR A 38 0.79 -10.17 -6.06
N ARG A 39 1.22 -11.29 -5.48
CA ARG A 39 0.94 -11.62 -4.08
C ARG A 39 2.22 -11.75 -3.26
N PHE A 40 2.20 -11.16 -2.07
CA PHE A 40 3.25 -11.32 -1.07
C PHE A 40 2.71 -11.85 0.25
N ILE A 41 3.54 -12.63 0.91
CA ILE A 41 3.33 -13.09 2.28
C ILE A 41 4.20 -12.27 3.23
N ILE A 42 3.57 -11.71 4.25
CA ILE A 42 4.26 -11.04 5.35
C ILE A 42 4.53 -12.07 6.45
N HIS A 43 5.81 -12.28 6.75
CA HIS A 43 6.32 -13.04 7.88
C HIS A 43 6.47 -12.12 9.09
N GLY A 44 5.69 -12.36 10.14
CA GLY A 44 5.70 -11.52 11.32
C GLY A 44 5.24 -12.25 12.57
N ARG A 45 5.48 -11.63 13.72
CA ARG A 45 5.00 -12.11 15.03
C ARG A 45 3.50 -11.89 15.25
N ASP A 46 2.86 -11.13 14.35
CA ASP A 46 1.44 -10.84 14.38
C ASP A 46 0.73 -11.61 13.28
N ASP A 47 0.18 -12.75 13.69
CA ASP A 47 -0.72 -13.61 12.93
C ASP A 47 -2.04 -12.88 12.54
N GLN A 48 -2.14 -11.57 12.84
CA GLN A 48 -3.35 -10.74 12.76
C GLN A 48 -3.27 -9.62 11.73
N CYS A 49 -2.22 -9.53 10.90
CA CYS A 49 -2.21 -8.54 9.82
C CYS A 49 -3.34 -8.85 8.84
N ALA A 50 -4.37 -7.99 8.83
CA ALA A 50 -5.51 -8.15 7.94
C ALA A 50 -5.04 -8.01 6.49
N PRO A 51 -5.51 -8.85 5.55
CA PRO A 51 -5.15 -8.72 4.14
C PRO A 51 -5.50 -7.35 3.58
N PHE A 52 -4.60 -6.79 2.77
CA PHE A 52 -4.82 -5.52 2.09
C PHE A 52 -4.16 -5.54 0.70
N ALA A 53 -4.61 -4.65 -0.18
CA ALA A 53 -4.05 -4.51 -1.52
C ALA A 53 -3.82 -3.04 -1.88
N MET A 54 -2.84 -2.80 -2.75
CA MET A 54 -2.42 -1.49 -3.24
C MET A 54 -2.12 -1.57 -4.74
N TYR A 55 -2.23 -0.45 -5.46
CA TYR A 55 -1.73 -0.39 -6.84
C TYR A 55 -0.21 -0.26 -6.83
N ALA A 56 0.46 -0.83 -7.82
CA ALA A 56 1.90 -0.76 -7.97
C ALA A 56 2.37 0.70 -8.18
N GLY A 57 1.59 1.50 -8.91
CA GLY A 57 1.85 2.93 -9.08
C GLY A 57 1.56 3.80 -7.85
N GLU A 58 1.15 3.23 -6.71
CA GLU A 58 0.92 4.01 -5.51
C GLU A 58 2.23 4.49 -4.89
N GLU A 59 2.36 5.79 -4.63
CA GLU A 59 3.51 6.36 -3.91
C GLU A 59 3.51 5.89 -2.44
N ILE A 60 4.61 5.23 -2.01
CA ILE A 60 4.75 4.74 -0.62
C ILE A 60 5.77 5.52 0.19
N ILE A 61 6.76 6.09 -0.48
CA ILE A 61 7.71 7.07 0.05
C ILE A 61 7.80 8.23 -0.95
N PRO A 62 8.15 9.45 -0.51
CA PRO A 62 8.26 10.59 -1.40
C PRO A 62 9.18 10.30 -2.60
N GLY A 63 8.62 10.36 -3.80
CA GLY A 63 9.32 10.11 -5.06
C GLY A 63 9.50 8.65 -5.45
N ALA A 64 8.95 7.68 -4.72
CA ALA A 64 8.99 6.27 -5.13
C ALA A 64 7.66 5.53 -4.89
N THR A 65 7.23 4.83 -5.94
CA THR A 65 6.03 4.00 -5.96
C THR A 65 6.27 2.62 -5.36
N VAL A 66 5.19 1.86 -5.14
CA VAL A 66 5.33 0.45 -4.77
C VAL A 66 6.12 -0.29 -5.85
N ALA A 67 5.87 -0.02 -7.13
CA ALA A 67 6.55 -0.66 -8.26
C ALA A 67 8.07 -0.45 -8.18
N ASP A 68 8.51 0.79 -7.97
CA ASP A 68 9.93 1.13 -7.83
C ASP A 68 10.58 0.34 -6.69
N VAL A 69 9.92 0.30 -5.53
CA VAL A 69 10.43 -0.43 -4.36
C VAL A 69 10.45 -1.94 -4.60
N MET A 70 9.48 -2.50 -5.34
CA MET A 70 9.47 -3.93 -5.67
C MET A 70 10.53 -4.29 -6.71
N GLU A 71 10.84 -3.40 -7.66
CA GLU A 71 11.94 -3.58 -8.60
C GLU A 71 13.28 -3.58 -7.85
N GLU A 72 13.51 -2.60 -6.98
CA GLU A 72 14.77 -2.47 -6.25
C GLU A 72 15.02 -3.61 -5.25
N GLU A 73 13.99 -4.01 -4.50
CA GLU A 73 14.14 -4.97 -3.40
C GLU A 73 13.94 -6.43 -3.85
N PHE A 74 13.15 -6.66 -4.90
CA PHE A 74 12.79 -8.01 -5.36
C PHE A 74 13.11 -8.29 -6.84
N GLY A 75 13.57 -7.30 -7.61
CA GLY A 75 13.85 -7.45 -9.04
C GLY A 75 12.58 -7.66 -9.88
N LEU A 76 11.44 -7.17 -9.41
CA LEU A 76 10.14 -7.34 -10.07
C LEU A 76 9.75 -6.10 -10.86
N ASP A 77 9.75 -6.24 -12.19
CA ASP A 77 9.20 -5.23 -13.11
C ASP A 77 7.66 -5.35 -13.15
N LEU A 78 6.99 -4.40 -12.50
CA LEU A 78 5.53 -4.37 -12.34
C LEU A 78 4.95 -3.16 -13.07
N ASN A 79 3.88 -3.37 -13.84
CA ASN A 79 3.10 -2.27 -14.41
C ASN A 79 2.42 -1.47 -13.28
N GLU A 80 2.31 -0.15 -13.43
CA GLU A 80 1.67 0.76 -12.46
C GLU A 80 0.22 0.36 -12.13
N ASP A 81 -0.49 -0.23 -13.10
CA ASP A 81 -1.86 -0.72 -12.94
C ASP A 81 -1.96 -2.07 -12.20
N ALA A 82 -0.84 -2.76 -11.99
CA ALA A 82 -0.82 -4.02 -11.27
C ALA A 82 -1.25 -3.81 -9.81
N ILE A 83 -1.95 -4.80 -9.27
CA ILE A 83 -2.41 -4.81 -7.89
C ILE A 83 -1.49 -5.74 -7.10
N ILE A 84 -1.00 -5.25 -5.97
CA ILE A 84 -0.19 -6.03 -5.04
C ILE A 84 -1.04 -6.38 -3.82
N LEU A 85 -1.22 -7.68 -3.60
CA LEU A 85 -1.94 -8.24 -2.45
C LEU A 85 -0.95 -8.69 -1.38
N PHE A 86 -1.12 -8.17 -0.17
CA PHE A 86 -0.34 -8.52 1.00
C PHE A 86 -1.18 -9.33 1.97
N GLU A 87 -0.69 -10.52 2.34
CA GLU A 87 -1.35 -11.44 3.26
C GLU A 87 -0.39 -11.90 4.35
N ALA A 88 -0.88 -12.09 5.58
CA ALA A 88 -0.11 -12.77 6.62
C ALA A 88 -0.06 -14.28 6.38
N ARG A 89 1.06 -14.92 6.74
CA ARG A 89 1.11 -16.38 6.75
C ARG A 89 0.20 -16.93 7.86
N SER A 90 -0.77 -17.77 7.48
CA SER A 90 -1.54 -18.52 8.48
C SER A 90 -0.63 -19.54 9.19
N ALA A 91 -0.57 -19.48 10.51
CA ALA A 91 0.19 -20.42 11.30
C ALA A 91 -0.47 -21.81 11.24
N VAL A 92 0.09 -22.70 10.43
CA VAL A 92 -0.05 -24.16 10.51
C VAL A 92 -1.50 -24.69 10.66
N GLY A 93 -2.13 -25.02 9.54
CA GLY A 93 -3.19 -26.05 9.48
C GLY A 93 -4.62 -25.60 9.81
N THR A 94 -4.85 -24.37 10.26
CA THR A 94 -6.20 -23.80 10.39
C THR A 94 -6.54 -22.96 9.17
N ASP A 95 -6.66 -23.62 8.02
CA ASP A 95 -6.91 -23.00 6.72
C ASP A 95 -8.39 -22.70 6.49
N GLN A 96 -9.09 -22.26 7.53
CA GLN A 96 -10.52 -21.95 7.45
C GLN A 96 -10.76 -20.51 7.88
N THR A 97 -10.39 -19.59 6.99
CA THR A 97 -11.02 -18.27 6.97
C THR A 97 -12.53 -18.47 6.83
N SER A 98 -13.32 -17.97 7.77
CA SER A 98 -14.77 -18.13 7.68
C SER A 98 -15.29 -17.40 6.42
N PRO A 99 -16.39 -17.87 5.79
CA PRO A 99 -16.98 -17.17 4.64
C PRO A 99 -17.25 -15.69 4.92
N GLU A 100 -17.65 -15.34 6.13
CA GLU A 100 -17.88 -13.95 6.57
C GLU A 100 -16.58 -13.15 6.64
N GLN A 101 -15.51 -13.75 7.17
CA GLN A 101 -14.19 -13.12 7.20
C GLN A 101 -13.67 -12.88 5.78
N LEU A 102 -13.80 -13.89 4.90
CA LEU A 102 -13.40 -13.80 3.52
C LEU A 102 -14.18 -12.72 2.76
N GLY A 103 -15.52 -12.71 2.90
CA GLY A 103 -16.38 -11.70 2.31
C GLY A 103 -16.04 -10.28 2.79
N ARG A 104 -15.73 -10.12 4.08
CA ARG A 104 -15.28 -8.85 4.64
C ARG A 104 -13.94 -8.40 4.07
N SER A 105 -12.96 -9.31 3.94
CA SER A 105 -11.66 -8.99 3.33
C SER A 105 -11.80 -8.57 1.88
N ILE A 106 -12.61 -9.29 1.09
CA ILE A 106 -12.89 -8.94 -0.32
C ILE A 106 -13.54 -7.55 -0.40
N GLY A 107 -14.59 -7.31 0.38
CA GLY A 107 -15.30 -6.04 0.38
C GLY A 107 -14.40 -4.86 0.76
N ASN A 108 -13.60 -5.01 1.81
CA ASN A 108 -12.65 -3.98 2.24
C ASN A 108 -11.61 -3.66 1.16
N ILE A 109 -11.07 -4.68 0.50
CA ILE A 109 -10.07 -4.51 -0.56
C ILE A 109 -10.68 -3.80 -1.77
N ILE A 110 -11.85 -4.23 -2.26
CA ILE A 110 -12.52 -3.60 -3.40
C ILE A 110 -12.82 -2.11 -3.12
N VAL A 111 -13.35 -1.80 -1.93
CA VAL A 111 -13.63 -0.41 -1.55
C VAL A 111 -12.35 0.41 -1.45
N SER A 112 -11.28 -0.16 -0.90
CA SER A 112 -9.98 0.52 -0.78
C SER A 112 -9.41 0.88 -2.14
N LEU A 113 -9.39 -0.08 -3.08
CA LEU A 113 -8.88 0.12 -4.44
C LEU A 113 -9.70 1.17 -5.20
N ALA A 114 -11.04 1.09 -5.15
CA ALA A 114 -11.92 2.06 -5.80
C ALA A 114 -11.76 3.48 -5.23
N SER A 115 -11.53 3.60 -3.92
CA SER A 115 -11.28 4.90 -3.28
C SER A 115 -9.95 5.52 -3.71
N PHE A 116 -8.94 4.67 -3.97
CA PHE A 116 -7.65 5.12 -4.46
C PHE A 116 -7.73 5.64 -5.89
N GLU A 117 -8.40 4.91 -6.80
CA GLU A 117 -8.60 5.40 -8.17
C GLU A 117 -9.30 6.76 -8.20
N GLN A 118 -10.32 6.97 -7.36
CA GLN A 118 -10.96 8.29 -7.23
C GLN A 118 -9.99 9.36 -6.76
N LYS A 119 -9.14 9.07 -5.78
CA LYS A 119 -8.12 10.00 -5.30
C LYS A 119 -7.08 10.31 -6.39
N SER A 120 -6.64 9.30 -7.12
CA SER A 120 -5.71 9.45 -8.24
C SER A 120 -6.32 10.31 -9.34
N ALA A 121 -7.57 10.04 -9.73
CA ALA A 121 -8.29 10.85 -10.72
C ALA A 121 -8.48 12.31 -10.28
N LEU A 122 -8.69 12.57 -8.98
CA LEU A 122 -8.78 13.93 -8.43
C LEU A 122 -7.43 14.66 -8.38
N LEU A 123 -6.32 13.94 -8.26
CA LEU A 123 -4.97 14.52 -8.30
C LEU A 123 -4.47 14.69 -9.75
N GLY A 124 -4.91 13.82 -10.66
CA GLY A 124 -4.50 13.77 -12.06
C GLY A 124 -4.96 14.95 -12.93
N ASP A 125 -5.88 15.81 -12.45
CA ASP A 125 -6.39 16.96 -13.21
C ASP A 125 -5.90 18.33 -12.68
N GLY A 126 -4.90 18.37 -11.79
CA GLY A 126 -4.40 19.67 -11.32
C GLY A 126 -3.32 19.73 -10.25
N PHE A 127 -2.65 18.64 -9.87
CA PHE A 127 -1.55 18.72 -8.90
C PHE A 127 -0.21 19.00 -9.58
N THR A 128 0.19 20.27 -9.61
CA THR A 128 1.59 20.63 -9.91
C THR A 128 2.42 20.63 -8.63
N ASP A 129 3.70 20.31 -8.76
CA ASP A 129 4.71 20.24 -7.70
C ASP A 129 4.82 21.54 -6.85
N ALA A 130 4.23 22.65 -7.29
CA ALA A 130 4.15 23.88 -6.51
C ALA A 130 3.14 23.81 -5.35
N ASP A 131 2.11 22.95 -5.42
CA ASP A 131 1.02 22.90 -4.44
C ASP A 131 1.41 22.16 -3.14
N TRP A 132 2.42 21.28 -3.18
CA TRP A 132 2.92 20.62 -1.96
C TRP A 132 3.59 21.62 -1.02
N ALA A 133 4.40 22.53 -1.57
CA ALA A 133 5.12 23.54 -0.80
C ALA A 133 4.17 24.57 -0.16
N VAL A 134 3.08 24.92 -0.85
CA VAL A 134 2.07 25.89 -0.34
C VAL A 134 1.25 25.30 0.80
N ARG A 135 0.94 23.99 0.78
CA ARG A 135 0.23 23.33 1.88
C ARG A 135 1.13 22.97 3.07
N SER A 136 2.41 22.68 2.86
CA SER A 136 3.37 22.46 3.95
C SER A 136 3.69 23.72 4.77
N LEU A 137 3.49 24.91 4.21
CA LEU A 137 3.71 26.20 4.88
C LEU A 137 2.41 26.87 5.37
N GLY A 138 1.24 26.26 5.11
CA GLY A 138 -0.08 26.85 5.30
C GLY A 138 -0.79 26.57 6.64
N ASN A 139 -0.11 26.08 7.69
CA ASN A 139 -0.76 25.84 8.99
C ASN A 139 0.05 26.20 10.25
N THR A 140 0.97 27.16 10.15
CA THR A 140 1.52 27.86 11.34
C THR A 140 1.16 29.33 11.32
N GLY A 141 -0.15 29.60 11.25
CA GLY A 141 -0.70 30.85 11.75
C GLY A 141 -0.69 30.84 13.28
N ASP A 142 0.20 31.66 13.84
CA ASP A 142 -0.06 32.44 15.07
C ASP A 142 0.27 31.84 16.45
N ARG A 143 1.39 31.14 16.61
CA ARG A 143 1.98 30.90 17.95
C ARG A 143 3.50 30.79 17.97
N PHE A 144 4.27 31.80 17.56
CA PHE A 144 5.59 32.08 18.17
C PHE A 144 6.01 33.51 17.81
N GLY A 145 6.43 34.25 18.83
CA GLY A 145 6.73 35.69 18.75
C GLY A 145 7.84 36.04 17.76
N LYS A 146 7.76 37.28 17.27
CA LYS A 146 8.76 37.92 16.40
C LYS A 146 10.19 37.73 16.92
N PRO A 147 11.14 37.27 16.10
CA PRO A 147 12.55 37.54 16.36
C PRO A 147 12.90 38.93 15.83
N SER A 148 13.13 39.87 16.75
CA SER A 148 13.81 41.13 16.47
C SER A 148 15.28 40.86 16.13
N LEU A 149 15.66 41.07 14.87
CA LEU A 149 17.04 41.06 14.42
C LEU A 149 17.71 42.38 14.83
N HIS A 150 18.58 42.34 15.84
CA HIS A 150 19.56 43.38 16.10
C HIS A 150 20.86 42.97 15.42
N ILE A 151 21.29 43.78 14.44
CA ILE A 151 22.61 43.72 13.84
C ILE A 151 23.48 44.70 14.65
N HIS A 152 24.55 44.19 15.26
CA HIS A 152 25.67 44.98 15.75
C HIS A 152 26.89 44.69 14.88
#